data_AF-A0A178ZA08-F1
#
_entry.id   AF-A0A178ZA08-F1
#
_cell.length_a   1.000
_cell.length_b   1.000
_cell.length_c   1.000
_cell.angle_alpha   90.00
_cell.angle_beta   90.00
_cell.angle_gamma   90.00
#
_symmetry.space_group_name_H-M   'P 1'
#
loop_
_entity.id
_entity.type
_entity.pdbx_description
1 polymer ?
#
loop_
_entity_poly.entity_id
_entity_poly.type
_entity_poly.pdbx_seq_one_letter_code
_entity_poly.pdbx_strand_id
1 'polypeptide(L)'
;MALAVAKLGEVYHDDGLIHESLKLYREALHEVQLALWDPDMMLHEQTLTACVALGMYEMSQCPNQSKHGYISHTLGCQRLVQLRGAEAHMDGLGHSVFVHFRIQGILYSLDLGEPSFLGQPLWQEVPWQIRPKTPYDRIYDFLASAPELRKQGEMLEHLNPCGKLQLATEMISKCWKLDAELQSVYDCLEKNHHGPLYWPELARDKSLDLESKDGMLFPVAFHFPNLSIANTVIIYWGVQAILWQGLWQLYQVLAEVHAKSEEAGGFAQSDVGGDTRSPTSTLGNCLHFPPLEHRADFAAPCRNVFQSAEYCLQDNMLDQGPKCIAAPLRMAIETLQPFPQYRREVAWGERAVKKVQQRSLRLLIYYHPRR
;
A
#
# COMPACT_ATOMS: atom_id res chain seq x y z
N MET A 1 14.60 -24.27 0.87
CA MET A 1 14.03 -25.50 0.27
C MET A 1 12.52 -25.60 0.47
N ALA A 2 11.99 -25.52 1.69
CA ALA A 2 10.55 -25.62 1.98
C ALA A 2 9.65 -24.82 1.01
N LEU A 3 9.91 -23.53 0.80
CA LEU A 3 9.11 -22.68 -0.10
C LEU A 3 9.09 -23.20 -1.55
N ALA A 4 10.23 -23.65 -2.07
CA ALA A 4 10.33 -24.15 -3.44
C ALA A 4 9.63 -25.51 -3.59
N VAL A 5 9.81 -26.41 -2.62
CA VAL A 5 9.14 -27.72 -2.60
C VAL A 5 7.62 -27.54 -2.50
N ALA A 6 7.14 -26.62 -1.66
CA ALA A 6 5.72 -26.29 -1.58
C ALA A 6 5.18 -25.81 -2.94
N LYS A 7 5.92 -24.92 -3.61
CA LYS A 7 5.51 -24.42 -4.92
C LYS A 7 5.50 -25.51 -5.99
N LEU A 8 6.48 -26.42 -5.98
CA LEU A 8 6.48 -27.57 -6.89
C LEU A 8 5.26 -28.49 -6.61
N GLY A 9 4.94 -28.73 -5.35
CA GLY A 9 3.73 -29.47 -4.97
C GLY A 9 2.45 -28.82 -5.49
N GLU A 10 2.34 -27.49 -5.44
CA GLU A 10 1.19 -26.77 -6.01
C GLU A 10 1.12 -26.86 -7.53
N VAL A 11 2.26 -26.65 -8.22
CA VAL A 11 2.33 -26.64 -9.69
C VAL A 11 2.05 -28.02 -10.28
N TYR A 12 2.54 -29.08 -9.65
CA TYR A 12 2.38 -30.46 -10.12
C TYR A 12 1.21 -31.19 -9.45
N HIS A 13 0.45 -30.51 -8.57
CA HIS A 13 -0.64 -31.11 -7.79
C HIS A 13 -0.20 -32.37 -7.02
N ASP A 14 0.97 -32.29 -6.37
CA ASP A 14 1.59 -33.39 -5.64
C ASP A 14 1.52 -33.13 -4.12
N ASP A 15 0.59 -33.82 -3.45
CA ASP A 15 0.40 -33.74 -2.00
C ASP A 15 1.60 -34.27 -1.20
N GLY A 16 2.41 -35.17 -1.79
CA GLY A 16 3.64 -35.66 -1.18
C GLY A 16 4.68 -34.56 -1.06
N LEU A 17 4.85 -33.74 -2.09
CA LEU A 17 5.71 -32.56 -2.05
C LEU A 17 5.20 -31.51 -1.06
N ILE A 18 3.88 -31.30 -0.97
CA ILE A 18 3.29 -30.40 0.04
C ILE A 18 3.57 -30.90 1.46
N HIS A 19 3.50 -32.22 1.69
CA HIS A 19 3.83 -32.81 2.98
C HIS A 19 5.32 -32.64 3.33
N GLU A 20 6.21 -32.90 2.37
CA GLU A 20 7.65 -32.75 2.55
C GLU A 20 8.04 -31.28 2.79
N SER A 21 7.39 -30.33 2.11
CA SER A 21 7.64 -28.91 2.35
C SER A 21 7.30 -28.50 3.79
N LEU A 22 6.23 -29.05 4.36
CA LEU A 22 5.84 -28.81 5.75
C LEU A 22 6.82 -29.44 6.75
N LYS A 23 7.45 -30.55 6.41
CA LYS A 23 8.52 -31.15 7.23
C LYS A 23 9.76 -30.26 7.22
N LEU A 24 10.23 -29.85 6.04
CA LEU A 24 11.37 -28.93 5.88
C LEU A 24 11.11 -27.58 6.57
N TYR A 25 9.87 -27.09 6.54
CA TYR A 25 9.47 -25.89 7.27
C TYR A 25 9.66 -26.04 8.79
N ARG A 26 9.21 -27.16 9.36
CA ARG A 26 9.35 -27.45 10.80
C ARG A 26 10.80 -27.63 11.23
N GLU A 27 11.62 -28.27 10.40
CA GLU A 27 13.06 -28.39 10.63
C GLU A 27 13.72 -27.01 10.62
N ALA A 28 13.40 -26.17 9.63
CA ALA A 28 13.95 -24.81 9.54
C ALA A 28 13.53 -23.91 10.73
N LEU A 29 12.32 -24.08 11.27
CA LEU A 29 11.90 -23.40 12.51
C LEU A 29 12.79 -23.78 13.70
N HIS A 30 13.13 -25.07 13.82
CA HIS A 30 14.03 -25.55 14.87
C HIS A 30 15.43 -24.95 14.74
N GLU A 31 16.00 -24.98 13.53
CA GLU A 31 17.34 -24.43 13.27
C GLU A 31 17.41 -22.92 13.52
N VAL A 32 16.37 -22.17 13.10
CA VAL A 32 16.29 -20.74 13.40
C VAL A 32 16.22 -20.50 14.91
N GLN A 33 15.47 -21.31 15.66
CA GLN A 33 15.42 -21.18 17.12
C GLN A 33 16.81 -21.37 17.76
N LEU A 34 17.58 -22.36 17.30
CA LEU A 34 18.96 -22.58 17.77
C LEU A 34 19.85 -21.40 17.43
N ALA A 35 19.80 -20.90 16.20
CA ALA A 35 20.57 -19.74 15.76
C ALA A 35 20.22 -18.46 16.52
N LEU A 36 18.97 -18.30 16.95
CA LEU A 36 18.54 -17.16 17.77
C LEU A 36 19.01 -17.23 19.23
N TRP A 37 19.35 -18.42 19.74
CA TRP A 37 19.92 -18.59 21.08
C TRP A 37 21.44 -18.45 21.13
N ASP A 38 22.10 -18.53 19.96
CA ASP A 38 23.54 -18.34 19.84
C ASP A 38 23.86 -16.84 19.64
N PRO A 39 24.60 -16.19 20.57
CA PRO A 39 24.96 -14.78 20.46
C PRO A 39 25.72 -14.41 19.18
N ASP A 40 26.51 -15.33 18.62
CA ASP A 40 27.30 -15.09 17.41
C ASP A 40 26.45 -15.18 16.14
N MET A 41 25.37 -15.97 16.18
CA MET A 41 24.50 -16.24 15.03
C MET A 41 23.22 -15.40 15.02
N MET A 42 22.72 -14.96 16.18
CA MET A 42 21.44 -14.27 16.32
C MET A 42 21.30 -13.08 15.37
N LEU A 43 22.36 -12.27 15.26
CA LEU A 43 22.39 -11.07 14.42
C LEU A 43 23.04 -11.32 13.06
N HIS A 44 23.36 -12.56 12.70
CA HIS A 44 23.94 -12.88 11.39
C HIS A 44 22.92 -12.71 10.25
N GLU A 45 23.37 -12.31 9.06
CA GLU A 45 22.45 -12.00 7.94
C GLU A 45 21.70 -13.23 7.44
N GLN A 46 22.31 -14.41 7.55
CA GLN A 46 21.68 -15.69 7.21
C GLN A 46 20.51 -16.03 8.15
N THR A 47 20.60 -15.69 9.44
CA THR A 47 19.52 -15.88 10.41
C THR A 47 18.32 -15.02 10.05
N LEU A 48 18.53 -13.74 9.74
CA LEU A 48 17.47 -12.87 9.24
C LEU A 48 16.88 -13.39 7.92
N THR A 49 17.73 -13.86 7.00
CA THR A 49 17.30 -14.43 5.72
C THR A 49 16.37 -15.62 5.93
N ALA A 50 16.73 -16.53 6.84
CA ALA A 50 15.91 -17.68 7.18
C ALA A 50 14.56 -17.25 7.79
N CYS A 51 14.56 -16.29 8.73
CA CYS A 51 13.34 -15.74 9.31
C CYS A 51 12.40 -15.14 8.26
N VAL A 52 12.92 -14.37 7.31
CA VAL A 52 12.14 -13.77 6.22
C VAL A 52 11.60 -14.84 5.28
N ALA A 53 12.41 -15.85 4.93
CA ALA A 53 11.97 -16.96 4.09
C ALA A 53 10.86 -17.81 4.76
N LEU A 54 10.92 -18.01 6.07
CA LEU A 54 9.86 -18.67 6.84
C LEU A 54 8.58 -17.82 6.87
N GLY A 55 8.71 -16.49 7.02
CA GLY A 55 7.59 -15.56 6.85
C GLY A 55 6.93 -15.66 5.47
N MET A 56 7.72 -15.80 4.40
CA MET A 56 7.19 -16.05 3.05
C MET A 56 6.48 -17.40 2.92
N TYR A 57 6.97 -18.43 3.62
CA TYR A 57 6.31 -19.73 3.68
C TYR A 57 4.95 -19.62 4.37
N GLU A 58 4.89 -18.99 5.54
CA GLU A 58 3.63 -18.71 6.25
C GLU A 58 2.64 -17.92 5.39
N MET A 59 3.12 -16.90 4.68
CA MET A 59 2.29 -16.09 3.79
C MET A 59 1.71 -16.89 2.62
N SER A 60 2.50 -17.79 2.03
CA SER A 60 2.12 -18.52 0.82
C SER A 60 1.31 -19.78 1.14
N GLN A 61 1.75 -20.55 2.14
CA GLN A 61 1.20 -21.87 2.47
C GLN A 61 0.16 -21.82 3.60
N CYS A 62 0.23 -20.82 4.48
CA CYS A 62 -0.64 -20.68 5.65
C CYS A 62 -0.90 -22.01 6.39
N PRO A 63 0.17 -22.73 6.82
CA PRO A 63 0.08 -24.09 7.34
C PRO A 63 -0.82 -24.21 8.57
N ASN A 64 -0.90 -23.15 9.39
CA ASN A 64 -1.71 -23.11 10.60
C ASN A 64 -3.13 -22.57 10.40
N GLN A 65 -3.56 -22.33 9.14
CA GLN A 65 -4.89 -21.78 8.83
C GLN A 65 -5.20 -20.52 9.65
N SER A 66 -4.19 -19.66 9.80
CA SER A 66 -4.23 -18.47 10.64
C SER A 66 -3.16 -17.49 10.20
N LYS A 67 -3.40 -16.20 10.46
CA LYS A 67 -2.40 -15.15 10.24
C LYS A 67 -1.34 -15.01 11.33
N HIS A 68 -1.50 -15.74 12.44
CA HIS A 68 -0.62 -15.60 13.60
C HIS A 68 0.85 -15.91 13.27
N GLY A 69 1.12 -16.99 12.52
CA GLY A 69 2.49 -17.38 12.15
C GLY A 69 3.20 -16.30 11.33
N TYR A 70 2.52 -15.80 10.29
CA TYR A 70 3.02 -14.69 9.47
C TYR A 70 3.28 -13.43 10.32
N ILE A 71 2.32 -13.00 11.14
CA ILE A 71 2.48 -11.81 12.00
C ILE A 71 3.66 -11.98 12.97
N SER A 72 3.81 -13.16 13.58
CA SER A 72 4.92 -13.45 14.49
C SER A 72 6.28 -13.34 13.78
N HIS A 73 6.39 -13.89 12.56
CA HIS A 73 7.59 -13.72 11.74
C HIS A 73 7.83 -12.27 11.34
N THR A 74 6.81 -11.53 10.94
CA THR A 74 6.93 -10.10 10.59
C THR A 74 7.48 -9.31 11.78
N LEU A 75 6.91 -9.48 12.97
CA LEU A 75 7.34 -8.80 14.20
C LEU A 75 8.76 -9.20 14.62
N GLY A 76 9.09 -10.49 14.54
CA GLY A 76 10.43 -11.00 14.83
C GLY A 76 11.47 -10.42 13.86
N CYS A 77 11.17 -10.41 12.56
CA CYS A 77 12.04 -9.81 11.54
C CYS A 77 12.18 -8.29 11.75
N GLN A 78 11.10 -7.57 12.08
CA GLN A 78 11.16 -6.14 12.44
C GLN A 78 12.17 -5.93 13.56
N ARG A 79 12.10 -6.74 14.63
CA ARG A 79 13.00 -6.62 15.76
C ARG A 79 14.45 -6.94 15.39
N LEU A 80 14.71 -7.99 14.63
CA LEU A 80 16.05 -8.36 14.18
C LEU A 80 16.67 -7.29 13.28
N VAL A 81 15.91 -6.73 12.35
CA VAL A 81 16.36 -5.62 11.50
C VAL A 81 16.77 -4.43 12.38
N GLN A 82 15.93 -4.04 13.35
CA GLN A 82 16.27 -2.94 14.25
C GLN A 82 17.51 -3.22 15.11
N LEU A 83 17.68 -4.45 15.61
CA LEU A 83 18.85 -4.84 16.42
C LEU A 83 20.15 -4.86 15.62
N ARG A 84 20.09 -5.22 14.34
CA ARG A 84 21.25 -5.20 13.43
C ARG A 84 21.71 -3.78 13.07
N GLY A 85 20.84 -2.78 13.18
CA GLY A 85 21.12 -1.40 12.76
C GLY A 85 21.01 -1.19 11.26
N ALA A 86 20.81 0.06 10.83
CA ALA A 86 20.54 0.38 9.42
C ALA A 86 21.78 0.16 8.53
N GLU A 87 22.98 0.33 9.09
CA GLU A 87 24.27 0.16 8.43
C GLU A 87 24.49 -1.29 7.98
N ALA A 88 23.97 -2.27 8.74
CA ALA A 88 24.04 -3.69 8.41
C ALA A 88 23.17 -4.09 7.20
N HIS A 89 22.50 -3.12 6.58
CA HIS A 89 21.60 -3.29 5.44
C HIS A 89 21.95 -2.38 4.25
N MET A 90 23.17 -1.85 4.21
CA MET A 90 23.63 -0.98 3.11
C MET A 90 24.01 -1.75 1.83
N ASP A 91 24.50 -2.98 1.95
CA ASP A 91 24.92 -3.80 0.80
C ASP A 91 24.74 -5.31 1.08
N GLY A 92 25.09 -6.15 0.09
CA GLY A 92 25.16 -7.60 0.22
C GLY A 92 23.83 -8.30 0.45
N LEU A 93 23.87 -9.42 1.16
CA LEU A 93 22.69 -10.21 1.50
C LEU A 93 21.81 -9.46 2.51
N GLY A 94 22.41 -8.82 3.52
CA GLY A 94 21.72 -7.94 4.47
C GLY A 94 20.82 -6.89 3.81
N HIS A 95 21.30 -6.20 2.77
CA HIS A 95 20.48 -5.26 2.00
C HIS A 95 19.38 -5.96 1.21
N SER A 96 19.72 -7.03 0.48
CA SER A 96 18.76 -7.75 -0.36
C SER A 96 17.55 -8.27 0.43
N VAL A 97 17.81 -8.78 1.64
CA VAL A 97 16.78 -9.27 2.56
C VAL A 97 16.00 -8.11 3.17
N PHE A 98 16.66 -7.01 3.52
CA PHE A 98 16.00 -5.80 4.02
C PHE A 98 14.98 -5.25 3.00
N VAL A 99 15.37 -5.12 1.73
CA VAL A 99 14.46 -4.63 0.66
C VAL A 99 13.22 -5.51 0.55
N HIS A 100 13.39 -6.84 0.58
CA HIS A 100 12.25 -7.76 0.51
C HIS A 100 11.34 -7.64 1.74
N PHE A 101 11.93 -7.65 2.93
CA PHE A 101 11.21 -7.56 4.19
C PHE A 101 10.49 -6.22 4.36
N ARG A 102 11.11 -5.12 3.92
CA ARG A 102 10.62 -3.74 4.07
C ARG A 102 9.20 -3.58 3.54
N ILE A 103 8.90 -4.19 2.39
CA ILE A 103 7.56 -4.16 1.78
C ILE A 103 6.54 -4.79 2.73
N GLN A 104 6.84 -5.97 3.28
CA GLN A 104 5.97 -6.66 4.23
C GLN A 104 5.76 -5.83 5.50
N GLY A 105 6.83 -5.23 6.03
CA GLY A 105 6.76 -4.36 7.21
C GLY A 105 5.91 -3.10 6.99
N ILE A 106 6.02 -2.47 5.81
CA ILE A 106 5.21 -1.29 5.46
C ILE A 106 3.74 -1.66 5.31
N LEU A 107 3.42 -2.75 4.59
CA LEU A 107 2.05 -3.21 4.43
C LEU A 107 1.42 -3.64 5.76
N TYR A 108 2.20 -4.25 6.66
CA TYR A 108 1.74 -4.57 8.01
C TYR A 108 1.40 -3.32 8.82
N SER A 109 2.27 -2.30 8.81
CA SER A 109 2.00 -1.02 9.47
C SER A 109 0.77 -0.31 8.88
N LEU A 110 0.56 -0.40 7.56
CA LEU A 110 -0.62 0.14 6.89
C LEU A 110 -1.92 -0.56 7.35
N ASP A 111 -1.91 -1.89 7.46
CA ASP A 111 -3.05 -2.68 7.98
C ASP A 111 -3.36 -2.34 9.44
N LEU A 112 -2.32 -2.08 10.25
CA LEU A 112 -2.50 -1.66 11.63
C LEU A 112 -3.00 -0.22 11.79
N GLY A 113 -2.78 0.65 10.80
CA GLY A 113 -2.96 2.10 10.92
C GLY A 113 -1.90 2.76 11.82
N GLU A 114 -0.75 2.11 12.01
CA GLU A 114 0.29 2.54 12.95
C GLU A 114 1.60 2.88 12.23
N PRO A 115 2.27 4.00 12.56
CA PRO A 115 3.56 4.35 11.98
C PRO A 115 4.62 3.26 12.20
N SER A 116 5.48 3.06 11.19
CA SER A 116 6.58 2.10 11.22
C SER A 116 7.92 2.78 11.45
N PHE A 117 8.88 2.07 12.06
CA PHE A 117 10.28 2.52 12.04
C PHE A 117 10.82 2.65 10.60
N LEU A 118 10.26 1.89 9.65
CA LEU A 118 10.60 1.94 8.22
C LEU A 118 10.23 3.28 7.55
N GLY A 119 9.39 4.10 8.20
CA GLY A 119 9.08 5.47 7.76
C GLY A 119 10.05 6.52 8.31
N GLN A 120 10.99 6.16 9.19
CA GLN A 120 11.94 7.10 9.77
C GLN A 120 13.09 7.42 8.79
N PRO A 121 13.65 8.65 8.79
CA PRO A 121 14.75 9.03 7.89
C PRO A 121 15.94 8.07 7.93
N LEU A 122 16.32 7.59 9.13
CA LEU A 122 17.37 6.60 9.33
C LEU A 122 17.21 5.39 8.40
N TRP A 123 15.99 4.85 8.30
CA TRP A 123 15.67 3.65 7.51
C TRP A 123 15.31 3.94 6.05
N GLN A 124 14.95 5.19 5.75
CA GLN A 124 14.71 5.65 4.39
C GLN A 124 15.98 6.10 3.68
N GLU A 125 17.07 6.38 4.39
CA GLU A 125 18.31 6.92 3.80
C GLU A 125 19.49 5.96 3.95
N VAL A 126 19.81 5.51 5.17
CA VAL A 126 21.06 4.78 5.44
C VAL A 126 21.17 3.47 4.63
N PRO A 127 20.16 2.58 4.60
CA PRO A 127 20.25 1.33 3.83
C PRO A 127 20.44 1.52 2.31
N TRP A 128 20.24 2.75 1.80
CA TRP A 128 20.21 3.07 0.38
C TRP A 128 21.44 3.88 -0.09
N GLN A 129 22.40 4.12 0.80
CA GLN A 129 23.59 4.93 0.47
C GLN A 129 24.51 4.27 -0.56
N ILE A 130 24.59 2.92 -0.57
CA ILE A 130 25.40 2.17 -1.55
C ILE A 130 24.54 1.73 -2.74
N ARG A 131 23.31 1.27 -2.48
CA ARG A 131 22.36 0.82 -3.49
C ARG A 131 21.15 1.76 -3.52
N PRO A 132 21.04 2.64 -4.54
CA PRO A 132 19.94 3.59 -4.64
C PRO A 132 18.58 2.90 -4.80
N LYS A 133 17.54 3.54 -4.26
CA LYS A 133 16.14 3.10 -4.42
C LYS A 133 15.73 3.01 -5.88
N THR A 134 15.04 1.93 -6.23
CA THR A 134 14.30 1.83 -7.50
C THR A 134 13.02 2.67 -7.45
N PRO A 135 12.36 2.94 -8.59
CA PRO A 135 11.02 3.56 -8.60
C PRO A 135 10.03 2.83 -7.69
N TYR A 136 10.09 1.49 -7.69
CA TYR A 136 9.29 0.64 -6.83
C TYR A 136 9.53 0.91 -5.34
N ASP A 137 10.79 0.99 -4.90
CA ASP A 137 11.13 1.28 -3.50
C ASP A 137 10.66 2.66 -3.05
N ARG A 138 10.77 3.65 -3.95
CA ARG A 138 10.31 5.03 -3.71
C ARG A 138 8.80 5.09 -3.57
N ILE A 139 8.03 4.36 -4.38
CA ILE A 139 6.57 4.32 -4.25
C ILE A 139 6.15 3.77 -2.88
N TYR A 140 6.88 2.79 -2.35
CA TYR A 140 6.63 2.28 -1.00
C TYR A 140 7.00 3.26 0.13
N ASP A 141 7.90 4.22 -0.09
CA ASP A 141 8.16 5.28 0.91
C ASP A 141 6.89 6.08 1.23
N PHE A 142 6.04 6.33 0.23
CA PHE A 142 4.77 7.04 0.42
C PHE A 142 3.84 6.26 1.34
N LEU A 143 3.73 4.93 1.14
CA LEU A 143 2.92 4.07 2.00
C LEU A 143 3.43 4.02 3.43
N ALA A 144 4.74 4.14 3.65
CA ALA A 144 5.30 4.20 5.01
C ALA A 144 4.84 5.46 5.77
N SER A 145 4.48 6.54 5.06
CA SER A 145 3.96 7.78 5.64
C SER A 145 2.44 7.82 5.81
N ALA A 146 1.71 6.92 5.16
CA ALA A 146 0.25 6.92 5.13
C ALA A 146 -0.43 6.76 6.51
N PRO A 147 0.06 5.90 7.44
CA PRO A 147 -0.52 5.80 8.78
C PRO A 147 -0.51 7.12 9.55
N GLU A 148 0.57 7.89 9.45
CA GLU A 148 0.69 9.20 10.10
C GLU A 148 -0.31 10.21 9.52
N LEU A 149 -0.44 10.26 8.19
CA LEU A 149 -1.43 11.12 7.53
C LEU A 149 -2.86 10.75 7.92
N ARG A 150 -3.15 9.45 8.06
CA ARG A 150 -4.46 8.97 8.50
C ARG A 150 -4.79 9.44 9.92
N LYS A 151 -3.85 9.30 10.87
CA LYS A 151 -4.01 9.78 12.26
C LYS A 151 -4.26 11.28 12.31
N GLN A 152 -3.52 12.06 11.52
CA GLN A 152 -3.75 13.51 11.40
C GLN A 152 -5.16 13.82 10.86
N GLY A 153 -5.65 13.02 9.90
CA GLY A 153 -7.02 13.12 9.39
C GLY A 153 -8.08 12.85 10.47
N GLU A 154 -7.91 11.82 11.27
CA GLU A 154 -8.81 11.49 12.40
C GLU A 154 -8.85 12.62 13.43
N MET A 155 -7.71 13.27 13.70
CA MET A 155 -7.64 14.41 14.62
C MET A 155 -8.50 15.60 14.15
N LEU A 156 -8.70 15.79 12.84
CA LEU A 156 -9.51 16.89 12.30
C LEU A 156 -10.95 16.86 12.81
N GLU A 157 -11.51 15.69 13.14
CA GLU A 157 -12.88 15.59 13.65
C GLU A 157 -13.05 16.31 14.99
N HIS A 158 -12.02 16.28 15.82
CA HIS A 158 -12.04 16.75 17.22
C HIS A 158 -11.51 18.18 17.43
N LEU A 159 -10.93 18.79 16.39
CA LEU A 159 -10.39 20.15 16.49
C LEU A 159 -11.48 21.23 16.40
N ASN A 160 -11.21 22.40 16.98
CA ASN A 160 -12.01 23.60 16.73
C ASN A 160 -11.79 24.11 15.29
N PRO A 161 -12.64 25.01 14.75
CA PRO A 161 -12.52 25.47 13.36
C PRO A 161 -11.14 26.03 12.98
N CYS A 162 -10.49 26.78 13.88
CA CYS A 162 -9.15 27.33 13.64
C CYS A 162 -8.09 26.21 13.55
N GLY A 163 -8.14 25.25 14.48
CA GLY A 163 -7.25 24.09 14.47
C GLY A 163 -7.48 23.18 13.27
N LYS A 164 -8.74 22.96 12.87
CA LYS A 164 -9.07 22.21 11.64
C LYS A 164 -8.46 22.88 10.41
N LEU A 165 -8.62 24.20 10.30
CA LEU A 165 -8.07 24.96 9.19
C LEU A 165 -6.55 24.87 9.13
N GLN A 166 -5.88 25.06 10.27
CA GLN A 166 -4.42 24.98 10.36
C GLN A 166 -3.92 23.59 9.94
N LEU A 167 -4.42 22.54 10.58
CA LEU A 167 -3.98 21.17 10.31
C LEU A 167 -4.32 20.75 8.87
N ALA A 168 -5.52 21.07 8.37
CA ALA A 168 -5.89 20.76 6.98
C ALA A 168 -4.98 21.47 5.97
N THR A 169 -4.61 22.73 6.22
CA THR A 169 -3.69 23.51 5.37
C THR A 169 -2.28 22.89 5.33
N GLU A 170 -1.77 22.48 6.50
CA GLU A 170 -0.49 21.76 6.61
C GLU A 170 -0.53 20.42 5.88
N MET A 171 -1.60 19.64 6.07
CA MET A 171 -1.81 18.35 5.41
C MET A 171 -1.94 18.48 3.90
N ILE A 172 -2.69 19.47 3.39
CA ILE A 172 -2.85 19.71 1.96
C ILE A 172 -1.50 20.06 1.32
N SER A 173 -0.73 20.94 1.96
CA SER A 173 0.60 21.32 1.51
C SER A 173 1.52 20.09 1.41
N LYS A 174 1.48 19.23 2.43
CA LYS A 174 2.24 17.97 2.45
C LYS A 174 1.76 17.00 1.36
N CYS A 175 0.45 16.85 1.16
CA CYS A 175 -0.10 15.95 0.15
C CYS A 175 0.23 16.40 -1.28
N TRP A 176 0.21 17.70 -1.56
CA TRP A 176 0.67 18.25 -2.85
C TRP A 176 2.15 17.99 -3.11
N LYS A 177 2.99 18.11 -2.09
CA LYS A 177 4.41 17.75 -2.21
C LYS A 177 4.59 16.26 -2.52
N LEU A 178 3.86 15.40 -1.80
CA LEU A 178 3.89 13.96 -2.05
C LEU A 178 3.37 13.61 -3.44
N ASP A 179 2.33 14.28 -3.94
CA ASP A 179 1.78 14.06 -5.28
C ASP A 179 2.81 14.41 -6.36
N ALA A 180 3.47 15.57 -6.23
CA ALA A 180 4.52 15.99 -7.16
C ALA A 180 5.72 15.03 -7.15
N GLU A 181 6.13 14.54 -5.97
CA GLU A 181 7.21 13.56 -5.84
C GLU A 181 6.82 12.20 -6.45
N LEU A 182 5.59 11.75 -6.23
CA LEU A 182 5.07 10.51 -6.78
C LEU A 182 4.98 10.58 -8.31
N GLN A 183 4.49 11.69 -8.85
CA GLN A 183 4.45 11.94 -10.29
C GLN A 183 5.86 11.95 -10.91
N SER A 184 6.82 12.60 -10.24
CA SER A 184 8.22 12.62 -10.67
C SER A 184 8.82 11.21 -10.78
N VAL A 185 8.45 10.29 -9.88
CA VAL A 185 8.87 8.88 -9.97
C VAL A 185 8.29 8.21 -11.22
N TYR A 186 7.01 8.43 -11.53
CA TYR A 186 6.36 7.87 -12.72
C TYR A 186 6.95 8.43 -14.01
N ASP A 187 7.12 9.75 -14.10
CA ASP A 187 7.72 10.40 -15.27
C ASP A 187 9.14 9.89 -15.53
N CYS A 188 9.91 9.63 -14.47
CA CYS A 188 11.24 9.05 -14.57
C CYS A 188 11.19 7.60 -15.06
N LEU A 189 10.24 6.81 -14.58
CA LEU A 189 10.02 5.44 -15.05
C LEU A 189 9.67 5.42 -16.55
N GLU A 190 8.77 6.30 -16.99
CA GLU A 190 8.35 6.39 -18.39
C GLU A 190 9.49 6.81 -19.30
N LYS A 191 10.26 7.84 -18.92
CA LYS A 191 11.42 8.33 -19.70
C LYS A 191 12.52 7.28 -19.87
N ASN A 192 12.70 6.41 -18.88
CA ASN A 192 13.76 5.39 -18.90
C ASN A 192 13.29 4.05 -19.47
N HIS A 193 12.01 3.91 -19.80
CA HIS A 193 11.47 2.69 -20.40
C HIS A 193 11.30 2.84 -21.91
N HIS A 194 11.67 1.82 -22.67
CA HIS A 194 11.49 1.82 -24.12
C HIS A 194 10.10 1.29 -24.48
N GLY A 195 9.20 2.18 -24.90
CA GLY A 195 7.82 1.86 -25.25
C GLY A 195 6.82 2.16 -24.12
N PRO A 196 5.54 1.82 -24.30
CA PRO A 196 4.52 2.11 -23.31
C PRO A 196 4.70 1.24 -22.05
N LEU A 197 4.50 1.83 -20.87
CA LEU A 197 4.52 1.10 -19.59
C LEU A 197 3.36 0.12 -19.45
N TYR A 198 2.26 0.36 -20.16
CA TYR A 198 1.10 -0.51 -20.24
C TYR A 198 0.28 -0.18 -21.50
N TRP A 199 -0.57 -1.10 -21.95
CA TRP A 199 -1.52 -0.87 -23.04
C TRP A 199 -2.86 -1.57 -22.80
N PRO A 200 -3.96 -1.05 -23.36
CA PRO A 200 -5.28 -1.67 -23.24
C PRO A 200 -5.45 -2.84 -24.22
N GLU A 201 -6.05 -3.93 -23.73
CA GLU A 201 -6.60 -5.02 -24.54
C GLU A 201 -8.04 -5.32 -24.10
N LEU A 202 -8.83 -5.98 -24.95
CA LEU A 202 -10.17 -6.44 -24.56
C LEU A 202 -10.06 -7.50 -23.47
N ALA A 203 -10.78 -7.29 -22.37
CA ALA A 203 -10.85 -8.23 -21.27
C ALA A 203 -11.47 -9.56 -21.74
N ARG A 204 -10.88 -10.68 -21.34
CA ARG A 204 -11.32 -12.04 -21.73
C ARG A 204 -11.91 -12.78 -20.55
N ASP A 205 -11.52 -12.43 -19.33
CA ASP A 205 -11.97 -13.09 -18.11
C ASP A 205 -13.33 -12.54 -17.63
N LYS A 206 -14.41 -13.20 -18.06
CA LYS A 206 -15.76 -12.84 -17.64
C LYS A 206 -16.11 -13.26 -16.22
N SER A 207 -15.29 -14.07 -15.55
CA SER A 207 -15.68 -14.63 -14.24
C SER A 207 -15.52 -13.65 -13.08
N LEU A 208 -14.96 -12.47 -13.34
CA LEU A 208 -15.00 -11.32 -12.41
C LEU A 208 -16.27 -10.48 -12.56
N ASP A 209 -17.02 -10.66 -13.65
CA ASP A 209 -18.31 -10.01 -13.86
C ASP A 209 -19.43 -11.00 -13.56
N LEU A 210 -20.36 -10.63 -12.66
CA LEU A 210 -21.61 -11.37 -12.57
C LEU A 210 -22.36 -11.18 -13.88
N GLU A 211 -23.03 -12.22 -14.39
CA GLU A 211 -23.83 -12.20 -15.63
C GLU A 211 -24.82 -11.03 -15.64
N SER A 212 -24.32 -9.88 -16.07
CA SER A 212 -24.96 -8.58 -16.05
C SER A 212 -25.52 -8.37 -17.43
N LYS A 213 -26.81 -8.01 -17.51
CA LYS A 213 -27.45 -7.61 -18.77
C LYS A 213 -26.74 -6.41 -19.42
N ASP A 214 -25.95 -5.66 -18.64
CA ASP A 214 -25.23 -4.44 -19.06
C ASP A 214 -23.81 -4.72 -19.57
N GLY A 215 -23.38 -5.99 -19.68
CA GLY A 215 -22.02 -6.35 -20.07
C GLY A 215 -21.00 -6.29 -18.92
N MET A 216 -19.71 -6.37 -19.28
CA MET A 216 -18.59 -6.34 -18.32
C MET A 216 -18.41 -4.93 -17.74
N LEU A 217 -18.20 -4.84 -16.43
CA LEU A 217 -17.89 -3.57 -15.77
C LEU A 217 -16.57 -2.98 -16.28
N PHE A 218 -15.59 -3.84 -16.53
CA PHE A 218 -14.29 -3.48 -17.10
C PHE A 218 -14.07 -4.26 -18.40
N PRO A 219 -14.52 -3.74 -19.57
CA PRO A 219 -14.35 -4.41 -20.86
C PRO A 219 -12.90 -4.34 -21.39
N VAL A 220 -12.04 -3.56 -20.73
CA VAL A 220 -10.63 -3.37 -21.08
C VAL A 220 -9.77 -3.84 -19.91
N ALA A 221 -8.80 -4.70 -20.21
CA ALA A 221 -7.74 -5.11 -19.30
C ALA A 221 -6.41 -4.44 -19.69
N PHE A 222 -5.61 -4.05 -18.70
CA PHE A 222 -4.28 -3.50 -18.92
C PHE A 222 -3.24 -4.61 -18.96
N HIS A 223 -2.43 -4.56 -20.00
CA HIS A 223 -1.30 -5.44 -20.22
C HIS A 223 0.00 -4.66 -20.04
N PHE A 224 1.06 -5.36 -19.65
CA PHE A 224 2.33 -4.75 -19.30
C PHE A 224 3.49 -5.45 -20.01
N PRO A 225 4.62 -4.75 -20.22
CA PRO A 225 5.82 -5.33 -20.82
C PRO A 225 6.35 -6.55 -20.05
N ASN A 226 6.25 -6.52 -18.72
CA ASN A 226 6.61 -7.60 -17.82
C ASN A 226 6.03 -7.36 -16.43
N LEU A 227 6.12 -8.37 -15.56
CA LEU A 227 5.57 -8.31 -14.21
C LEU A 227 6.25 -7.27 -13.31
N SER A 228 7.53 -6.92 -13.54
CA SER A 228 8.21 -5.88 -12.75
C SER A 228 7.63 -4.49 -13.02
N ILE A 229 7.37 -4.17 -14.29
CA ILE A 229 6.70 -2.93 -14.69
C ILE A 229 5.26 -2.92 -14.18
N ALA A 230 4.52 -4.02 -14.35
CA ALA A 230 3.18 -4.16 -13.78
C ALA A 230 3.17 -3.88 -12.27
N ASN A 231 4.07 -4.51 -11.53
CA ASN A 231 4.15 -4.34 -10.07
C ASN A 231 4.41 -2.91 -9.65
N THR A 232 5.25 -2.18 -10.39
CA THR A 232 5.59 -0.79 -10.09
C THR A 232 4.45 0.16 -10.47
N VAL A 233 3.81 -0.03 -11.63
CA VAL A 233 2.74 0.84 -12.11
C VAL A 233 1.44 0.63 -11.30
N ILE A 234 1.11 -0.61 -10.97
CA ILE A 234 -0.11 -0.93 -10.20
C ILE A 234 0.00 -0.40 -8.78
N ILE A 235 1.15 -0.56 -8.10
CA ILE A 235 1.32 0.02 -6.75
C ILE A 235 1.34 1.55 -6.80
N TYR A 236 1.90 2.16 -7.84
CA TYR A 236 1.81 3.61 -8.07
C TYR A 236 0.35 4.08 -8.10
N TRP A 237 -0.52 3.42 -8.87
CA TRP A 237 -1.95 3.75 -8.90
C TRP A 237 -2.63 3.50 -7.54
N GLY A 238 -2.25 2.45 -6.81
CA GLY A 238 -2.75 2.23 -5.45
C GLY A 238 -2.42 3.37 -4.49
N VAL A 239 -1.18 3.86 -4.51
CA VAL A 239 -0.74 5.02 -3.71
C VAL A 239 -1.43 6.31 -4.16
N GLN A 240 -1.52 6.52 -5.48
CA GLN A 240 -2.18 7.68 -6.06
C GLN A 240 -3.66 7.76 -5.65
N ALA A 241 -4.37 6.64 -5.64
CA ALA A 241 -5.76 6.56 -5.18
C ALA A 241 -5.94 7.03 -3.73
N ILE A 242 -5.10 6.53 -2.81
CA ILE A 242 -5.12 6.93 -1.40
C ILE A 242 -4.83 8.42 -1.25
N LEU A 243 -3.80 8.91 -1.96
CA LEU A 243 -3.37 10.29 -1.87
C LEU A 243 -4.42 11.26 -2.43
N TRP A 244 -5.00 10.94 -3.58
CA TRP A 244 -6.03 11.77 -4.22
C TRP A 244 -7.34 11.78 -3.43
N GLN A 245 -7.74 10.65 -2.84
CA GLN A 245 -8.87 10.60 -1.93
C GLN A 245 -8.63 11.48 -0.69
N GLY A 246 -7.44 11.39 -0.09
CA GLY A 246 -7.07 12.23 1.06
C GLY A 246 -7.10 13.72 0.73
N LEU A 247 -6.52 14.12 -0.42
CA LEU A 247 -6.62 15.49 -0.92
C LEU A 247 -8.06 15.93 -1.12
N TRP A 248 -8.89 15.10 -1.76
CA TRP A 248 -10.30 15.39 -1.98
C TRP A 248 -11.05 15.62 -0.66
N GLN A 249 -10.84 14.76 0.34
CA GLN A 249 -11.45 14.90 1.67
C GLN A 249 -10.98 16.19 2.38
N LEU A 250 -9.70 16.50 2.33
CA LEU A 250 -9.16 17.73 2.94
C LEU A 250 -9.74 19.00 2.31
N TYR A 251 -9.99 19.01 1.00
CA TYR A 251 -10.65 20.13 0.33
C TYR A 251 -12.11 20.27 0.75
N GLN A 252 -12.83 19.16 1.01
CA GLN A 252 -14.17 19.22 1.60
C GLN A 252 -14.13 19.84 3.01
N VAL A 253 -13.16 19.45 3.84
CA VAL A 253 -12.98 20.04 5.18
C VAL A 253 -12.75 21.55 5.10
N LEU A 254 -11.92 22.03 4.17
CA LEU A 254 -11.73 23.47 3.98
C LEU A 254 -13.02 24.19 3.57
N ALA A 255 -13.77 23.62 2.61
CA ALA A 255 -15.03 24.19 2.15
C ALA A 255 -16.06 24.28 3.29
N GLU A 256 -16.16 23.25 4.13
CA GLU A 256 -17.05 23.24 5.30
C GLU A 256 -16.67 24.30 6.34
N VAL A 257 -15.38 24.47 6.62
CA VAL A 257 -14.89 25.48 7.57
C VAL A 257 -15.18 26.89 7.05
N HIS A 258 -14.97 27.14 5.75
CA HIS A 258 -15.29 28.43 5.13
C HIS A 258 -16.79 28.73 5.18
N ALA A 259 -17.65 27.78 4.79
CA ALA A 259 -19.10 27.97 4.82
C ALA A 259 -19.61 28.32 6.23
N LYS A 260 -19.13 27.61 7.26
CA LYS A 260 -19.49 27.89 8.67
C LYS A 260 -19.00 29.26 9.15
N SER A 261 -17.86 29.72 8.65
CA SER A 261 -17.33 31.06 8.98
C SER A 261 -18.15 32.18 8.32
N GLU A 262 -18.60 31.98 7.08
CA GLU A 262 -19.46 32.95 6.38
C GLU A 262 -20.84 33.03 7.01
N GLU A 263 -21.44 31.89 7.39
CA GLU A 263 -22.70 31.85 8.13
C GLU A 263 -22.58 32.60 9.47
N ALA A 264 -21.52 32.34 10.26
CA ALA A 264 -21.29 33.03 11.53
C ALA A 264 -21.02 34.54 11.37
N GLY A 265 -20.34 34.95 10.30
CA GLY A 265 -20.10 36.36 9.97
C GLY A 265 -21.36 37.10 9.50
N GLY A 266 -22.27 36.40 8.81
CA GLY A 266 -23.56 36.94 8.36
C GLY A 266 -24.54 37.24 9.50
N PHE A 267 -24.48 36.49 10.61
CA PHE A 267 -25.27 36.78 11.82
C PHE A 267 -24.71 37.91 12.69
N ALA A 268 -23.44 38.27 12.55
CA ALA A 268 -22.80 39.33 13.34
C ALA A 268 -22.87 40.74 12.71
N GLN A 269 -23.33 40.86 11.45
CA GLN A 269 -23.44 42.14 10.74
C GLN A 269 -24.72 42.95 11.03
N SER A 270 -25.48 42.60 12.07
CA SER A 270 -26.67 43.37 12.46
C SER A 270 -26.47 44.34 13.61
N ASP A 271 -25.25 44.58 14.13
CA ASP A 271 -25.08 45.66 15.12
C ASP A 271 -23.65 46.22 15.27
N VAL A 272 -23.59 47.56 15.15
CA VAL A 272 -22.59 48.53 15.61
C VAL A 272 -21.27 48.67 14.82
N GLY A 273 -21.09 49.87 14.27
CA GLY A 273 -19.85 50.36 13.69
C GLY A 273 -18.76 50.65 14.73
N GLY A 274 -17.52 50.31 14.39
CA GLY A 274 -16.33 50.66 15.15
C GLY A 274 -15.10 49.98 14.58
N ASP A 275 -14.16 50.80 14.09
CA ASP A 275 -12.86 50.40 13.56
C ASP A 275 -12.13 49.42 14.48
N THR A 276 -12.15 48.14 14.12
CA THR A 276 -11.20 47.16 14.63
C THR A 276 -10.79 46.28 13.46
N ARG A 277 -9.51 46.37 13.05
CA ARG A 277 -8.92 45.47 12.06
C ARG A 277 -9.19 44.03 12.50
N SER A 278 -10.06 43.35 11.77
CA SER A 278 -10.44 41.98 12.03
C SER A 278 -9.26 41.04 11.71
N PRO A 279 -8.89 40.11 12.61
CA PRO A 279 -7.87 39.10 12.34
C PRO A 279 -8.26 38.14 11.20
N THR A 280 -9.52 38.18 10.75
CA THR A 280 -10.08 37.33 9.69
C THR A 280 -9.56 37.69 8.30
N SER A 281 -9.13 38.94 8.06
CA SER A 281 -8.60 39.35 6.75
C SER A 281 -7.24 38.74 6.41
N THR A 282 -6.44 38.37 7.41
CA THR A 282 -5.13 37.74 7.21
C THR A 282 -5.24 36.24 6.91
N LEU A 283 -6.35 35.60 7.30
CA LEU A 283 -6.60 34.18 7.06
C LEU A 283 -7.02 33.93 5.60
N GLY A 284 -7.87 34.79 5.04
CA GLY A 284 -8.40 34.66 3.68
C GLY A 284 -7.37 34.75 2.56
N ASN A 285 -6.24 35.43 2.78
CA ASN A 285 -5.19 35.59 1.76
C ASN A 285 -4.14 34.46 1.74
N CYS A 286 -4.13 33.55 2.72
CA CYS A 286 -3.16 32.44 2.81
C CYS A 286 -3.68 31.07 2.37
N LEU A 287 -4.94 30.97 1.92
CA LEU A 287 -5.66 29.69 1.76
C LEU A 287 -5.87 29.26 0.30
N HIS A 288 -5.24 29.93 -0.66
CA HIS A 288 -5.50 29.66 -2.07
C HIS A 288 -4.66 28.48 -2.59
N PHE A 289 -5.09 27.27 -2.26
CA PHE A 289 -4.55 26.06 -2.87
C PHE A 289 -5.00 25.94 -4.34
N PRO A 290 -4.20 25.30 -5.22
CA PRO A 290 -4.61 25.04 -6.59
C PRO A 290 -5.86 24.13 -6.63
N PRO A 291 -6.71 24.22 -7.67
CA PRO A 291 -7.80 23.28 -7.83
C PRO A 291 -7.27 21.85 -7.98
N LEU A 292 -8.05 20.84 -7.56
CA LEU A 292 -7.65 19.43 -7.67
C LEU A 292 -7.54 18.94 -9.12
N GLU A 293 -8.25 19.60 -10.05
CA GLU A 293 -8.28 19.21 -11.47
C GLU A 293 -8.62 17.72 -11.63
N HIS A 294 -7.80 16.97 -12.36
CA HIS A 294 -7.95 15.52 -12.57
C HIS A 294 -7.82 14.69 -11.28
N ARG A 295 -7.18 15.22 -10.23
CA ARG A 295 -7.02 14.54 -8.92
C ARG A 295 -8.33 14.44 -8.15
N ALA A 296 -9.34 15.21 -8.53
CA ALA A 296 -10.68 15.06 -7.99
C ALA A 296 -11.31 13.70 -8.36
N ASP A 297 -10.87 13.08 -9.45
CA ASP A 297 -11.25 11.71 -9.83
C ASP A 297 -10.29 10.69 -9.22
N PHE A 298 -10.32 10.56 -7.89
CA PHE A 298 -9.58 9.53 -7.17
C PHE A 298 -10.02 8.10 -7.51
N ALA A 299 -11.16 7.93 -8.22
CA ALA A 299 -11.62 6.62 -8.66
C ALA A 299 -10.91 6.12 -9.92
N ALA A 300 -10.39 7.02 -10.77
CA ALA A 300 -9.59 6.67 -11.95
C ALA A 300 -8.40 5.72 -11.62
N PRO A 301 -7.49 6.04 -10.68
CA PRO A 301 -6.41 5.13 -10.33
C PRO A 301 -6.91 3.79 -9.73
N CYS A 302 -8.01 3.79 -8.96
CA CYS A 302 -8.61 2.54 -8.49
C CYS A 302 -9.07 1.64 -9.65
N ARG A 303 -9.69 2.22 -10.68
CA ARG A 303 -10.11 1.50 -11.88
C ARG A 303 -8.91 0.96 -12.65
N ASN A 304 -7.82 1.73 -12.75
CA ASN A 304 -6.58 1.23 -13.37
C ASN A 304 -6.03 -0.02 -12.65
N VAL A 305 -6.07 -0.03 -11.31
CA VAL A 305 -5.72 -1.21 -10.52
C VAL A 305 -6.65 -2.38 -10.85
N PHE A 306 -7.96 -2.19 -10.87
CA PHE A 306 -8.91 -3.25 -11.22
C PHE A 306 -8.69 -3.81 -12.62
N GLN A 307 -8.49 -2.94 -13.61
CA GLN A 307 -8.22 -3.34 -15.00
C GLN A 307 -6.90 -4.08 -15.18
N SER A 308 -6.00 -4.05 -14.18
CA SER A 308 -4.75 -4.80 -14.19
C SER A 308 -4.90 -6.24 -13.65
N ALA A 309 -6.04 -6.59 -13.06
CA ALA A 309 -6.24 -7.88 -12.41
C ALA A 309 -6.16 -9.06 -13.36
N GLU A 310 -6.70 -8.95 -14.57
CA GLU A 310 -6.65 -10.03 -15.56
C GLU A 310 -5.20 -10.38 -15.91
N TYR A 311 -4.34 -9.38 -16.18
CA TYR A 311 -2.93 -9.61 -16.47
C TYR A 311 -2.20 -10.30 -15.31
N CYS A 312 -2.38 -9.80 -14.08
CA CYS A 312 -1.74 -10.39 -12.89
C CYS A 312 -2.24 -11.80 -12.56
N LEU A 313 -3.44 -12.15 -13.01
CA LEU A 313 -4.06 -13.46 -12.77
C LEU A 313 -3.93 -14.44 -13.95
N GLN A 314 -3.11 -14.13 -14.96
CA GLN A 314 -2.76 -15.11 -16.01
C GLN A 314 -1.95 -16.28 -15.44
N ASP A 315 -2.01 -17.44 -16.10
CA ASP A 315 -1.35 -18.67 -15.63
C ASP A 315 0.17 -18.55 -15.62
N ASN A 316 0.75 -17.89 -16.62
CA ASN A 316 2.19 -17.65 -16.76
C ASN A 316 2.76 -16.70 -15.68
N MET A 317 1.94 -15.95 -14.95
CA MET A 317 2.39 -15.08 -13.86
C MET A 317 2.65 -15.85 -12.55
N LEU A 318 2.29 -17.14 -12.51
CA LEU A 318 2.52 -18.04 -11.40
C LEU A 318 2.10 -17.41 -10.05
N ASP A 319 2.97 -17.49 -9.04
CA ASP A 319 2.72 -16.99 -7.70
C ASP A 319 2.95 -15.48 -7.54
N GLN A 320 3.74 -14.88 -8.44
CA GLN A 320 4.18 -13.50 -8.34
C GLN A 320 3.09 -12.54 -8.82
N GLY A 321 2.29 -12.94 -9.80
CA GLY A 321 1.15 -12.17 -10.30
C GLY A 321 0.13 -11.82 -9.21
N PRO A 322 -0.47 -12.82 -8.52
CA PRO A 322 -1.37 -12.58 -7.40
C PRO A 322 -0.73 -11.72 -6.28
N LYS A 323 0.55 -11.94 -5.97
CA LYS A 323 1.30 -11.16 -4.97
C LYS A 323 1.47 -9.70 -5.34
N CYS A 324 1.70 -9.42 -6.62
CA CYS A 324 1.83 -8.07 -7.17
C CYS A 324 0.56 -7.24 -6.99
N ILE A 325 -0.62 -7.83 -7.19
CA ILE A 325 -1.88 -7.06 -7.23
C ILE A 325 -2.69 -7.09 -5.93
N ALA A 326 -2.37 -7.98 -4.99
CA ALA A 326 -3.13 -8.15 -3.75
C ALA A 326 -3.28 -6.88 -2.92
N ALA A 327 -2.16 -6.21 -2.60
CA ALA A 327 -2.18 -4.99 -1.81
C ALA A 327 -2.83 -3.81 -2.59
N PRO A 328 -2.48 -3.56 -3.87
CA PRO A 328 -3.19 -2.55 -4.66
C PRO A 328 -4.71 -2.75 -4.75
N LEU A 329 -5.20 -3.99 -4.96
CA LEU A 329 -6.64 -4.26 -4.97
C LEU A 329 -7.30 -3.85 -3.66
N ARG A 330 -6.67 -4.22 -2.53
CA ARG A 330 -7.15 -3.85 -1.19
C ARG A 330 -7.21 -2.33 -1.02
N MET A 331 -6.15 -1.62 -1.42
CA MET A 331 -6.10 -0.15 -1.39
C MET A 331 -7.23 0.47 -2.22
N ALA A 332 -7.43 0.01 -3.46
CA ALA A 332 -8.48 0.50 -4.35
C ALA A 332 -9.88 0.24 -3.79
N ILE A 333 -10.12 -0.94 -3.21
CA ILE A 333 -11.39 -1.29 -2.55
C ILE A 333 -11.65 -0.36 -1.36
N GLU A 334 -10.69 -0.25 -0.44
CA GLU A 334 -10.83 0.57 0.77
C GLU A 334 -11.00 2.06 0.44
N THR A 335 -10.37 2.56 -0.62
CA THR A 335 -10.54 3.93 -1.10
C THR A 335 -11.97 4.19 -1.62
N LEU A 336 -12.57 3.23 -2.33
CA LEU A 336 -13.90 3.41 -2.90
C LEU A 336 -15.05 3.02 -1.94
N GLN A 337 -14.78 2.16 -0.96
CA GLN A 337 -15.78 1.59 -0.05
C GLN A 337 -16.66 2.62 0.67
N PRO A 338 -16.15 3.79 1.13
CA PRO A 338 -16.98 4.81 1.79
C PRO A 338 -18.03 5.46 0.86
N PHE A 339 -17.94 5.28 -0.45
CA PHE A 339 -18.71 6.01 -1.44
C PHE A 339 -19.74 5.11 -2.15
N PRO A 340 -21.05 5.26 -1.86
CA PRO A 340 -22.09 4.36 -2.37
C PRO A 340 -22.16 4.25 -3.90
N GLN A 341 -21.76 5.29 -4.63
CA GLN A 341 -21.76 5.30 -6.10
C GLN A 341 -20.81 4.27 -6.72
N TYR A 342 -19.76 3.84 -5.99
CA TYR A 342 -18.76 2.87 -6.47
C TYR A 342 -19.02 1.44 -6.00
N ARG A 343 -20.24 1.14 -5.53
CA ARG A 343 -20.62 -0.19 -5.02
C ARG A 343 -20.34 -1.31 -6.03
N ARG A 344 -20.51 -1.05 -7.33
CA ARG A 344 -20.27 -2.05 -8.38
C ARG A 344 -18.78 -2.37 -8.50
N GLU A 345 -17.93 -1.35 -8.52
CA GLU A 345 -16.47 -1.46 -8.57
C GLU A 345 -15.93 -2.17 -7.33
N VAL A 346 -16.41 -1.81 -6.13
CA VAL A 346 -16.04 -2.46 -4.88
C VAL A 346 -16.40 -3.96 -4.91
N ALA A 347 -17.63 -4.29 -5.32
CA ALA A 347 -18.04 -5.70 -5.42
C ALA A 347 -17.23 -6.48 -6.47
N TRP A 348 -16.80 -5.83 -7.54
CA TRP A 348 -15.90 -6.43 -8.54
C TRP A 348 -14.50 -6.68 -7.95
N GLY A 349 -13.93 -5.68 -7.27
CA GLY A 349 -12.63 -5.80 -6.59
C GLY A 349 -12.61 -6.93 -5.57
N GLU A 350 -13.67 -7.07 -4.76
CA GLU A 350 -13.81 -8.17 -3.79
C GLU A 350 -13.80 -9.55 -4.45
N ARG A 351 -14.38 -9.70 -5.66
CA ARG A 351 -14.27 -10.95 -6.44
C ARG A 351 -12.86 -11.18 -6.95
N ALA A 352 -12.16 -10.13 -7.37
CA ALA A 352 -10.76 -10.23 -7.78
C ALA A 352 -9.86 -10.65 -6.60
N VAL A 353 -10.07 -10.11 -5.40
CA VAL A 353 -9.37 -10.54 -4.17
C VAL A 353 -9.63 -12.01 -3.85
N LYS A 354 -10.87 -12.49 -4.00
CA LYS A 354 -11.18 -13.93 -3.81
C LYS A 354 -10.42 -14.82 -4.79
N LYS A 355 -10.24 -14.39 -6.04
CA LYS A 355 -9.40 -15.12 -7.00
C LYS A 355 -7.93 -15.13 -6.62
N VAL A 356 -7.41 -13.99 -6.16
CA VAL A 356 -6.05 -13.90 -5.62
C VAL A 356 -5.87 -14.95 -4.52
N GLN A 357 -6.78 -14.99 -3.54
CA GLN A 357 -6.78 -15.94 -2.40
C GLN A 357 -6.80 -17.42 -2.83
N GLN A 358 -7.50 -17.74 -3.91
CA GLN A 358 -7.59 -19.10 -4.43
C GLN A 358 -6.29 -19.55 -5.12
N ARG A 359 -5.56 -18.63 -5.76
CA ARG A 359 -4.32 -18.94 -6.49
C ARG A 359 -3.06 -18.81 -5.64
N SER A 360 -2.99 -17.85 -4.74
CA SER A 360 -1.86 -17.59 -3.84
C SER A 360 -2.32 -16.84 -2.59
N LEU A 361 -1.42 -16.53 -1.65
CA LEU A 361 -1.73 -15.68 -0.50
C LEU A 361 -2.97 -16.13 0.29
N ARG A 362 -3.07 -17.45 0.55
CA ARG A 362 -4.18 -18.06 1.32
C ARG A 362 -4.40 -17.38 2.67
N LEU A 363 -3.32 -16.82 3.23
CA LEU A 363 -3.31 -15.96 4.40
C LEU A 363 -4.38 -14.85 4.37
N LEU A 364 -4.66 -14.26 3.20
CA LEU A 364 -5.60 -13.13 3.07
C LEU A 364 -7.04 -13.49 3.46
N ILE A 365 -7.41 -14.77 3.50
CA ILE A 365 -8.72 -15.23 3.98
C ILE A 365 -8.93 -14.84 5.46
N TYR A 366 -7.84 -14.76 6.24
CA TYR A 366 -7.85 -14.42 7.65
C TYR A 366 -7.72 -12.91 7.91
N TYR A 367 -7.67 -12.09 6.85
CA TYR A 367 -7.65 -10.63 6.94
C TYR A 367 -9.05 -10.06 6.70
N HIS A 368 -9.80 -9.84 7.78
CA HIS A 368 -11.04 -9.07 7.73
C HIS A 368 -10.74 -7.56 7.75
N PRO A 369 -11.39 -6.75 6.91
CA PRO A 369 -11.33 -5.29 7.02
C PRO A 369 -11.68 -4.86 8.44
N ARG A 370 -10.88 -3.96 9.01
CA ARG A 370 -11.31 -3.24 10.22
C ARG A 370 -12.52 -2.40 9.80
N ARG A 371 -13.65 -2.63 10.47
CA ARG A 371 -14.89 -1.88 10.24
C ARG A 371 -14.78 -0.47 10.79
#